data_AF-A0A093XIG6-F1
#
_entry.id   AF-A0A093XIG6-F1
#
_cell.length_a   1.000
_cell.length_b   1.000
_cell.length_c   1.000
_cell.angle_alpha   90.00
_cell.angle_beta   90.00
_cell.angle_gamma   90.00
#
_symmetry.space_group_name_H-M   'P 1'
#
loop_
_entity.id
_entity.type
_entity.pdbx_description
1 polymer ?
#
loop_
_entity_poly.entity_id
_entity_poly.type
_entity_poly.pdbx_seq_one_letter_code
_entity_poly.pdbx_strand_id
1 'polypeptide(L)'
;MKSLFDAFSPDLDYNVTGWLTYDEKAAFPPAALLDDFDNEYDDFTLAPYDKQELYTNPDQSIALEVVMDNLDDGANYAFFNNITYTSPKVPTLYTVLSAGEHATNPAIYGEYSHPFVLAKDEVIEIIINNNDPGKHPFHLHGHAFQAVWRADEEEGYFNTTENPTTESELPATP
;
A
#
# COMPACT_ATOMS: atom_id res chain seq x y z
N MET A 1 3.54 -16.37 -4.39
CA MET A 1 2.42 -16.58 -5.34
C MET A 1 1.16 -17.26 -4.76
N LYS A 2 1.23 -18.09 -3.70
CA LYS A 2 0.08 -18.91 -3.24
C LYS A 2 -0.97 -18.22 -2.35
N SER A 3 -0.71 -17.02 -1.83
CA SER A 3 -1.58 -16.37 -0.84
C SER A 3 -2.63 -15.40 -1.42
N LEU A 4 -2.62 -15.14 -2.73
CA LEU A 4 -3.57 -14.21 -3.37
C LEU A 4 -4.76 -14.92 -4.02
N PHE A 5 -4.60 -16.18 -4.46
CA PHE A 5 -5.64 -16.93 -5.13
C PHE A 5 -6.36 -17.86 -4.15
N ASP A 6 -7.67 -17.69 -4.02
CA ASP A 6 -8.50 -18.55 -3.16
C ASP A 6 -8.49 -20.02 -3.60
N ALA A 7 -8.37 -20.25 -4.91
CA ALA A 7 -8.32 -21.58 -5.50
C ALA A 7 -7.50 -21.58 -6.80
N PHE A 8 -6.88 -22.72 -7.07
CA PHE A 8 -6.16 -22.97 -8.32
C PHE A 8 -7.01 -23.89 -9.20
N SER A 9 -7.53 -23.35 -10.30
CA SER A 9 -8.09 -24.14 -11.40
C SER A 9 -6.98 -24.94 -12.09
N PRO A 10 -7.16 -26.25 -12.34
CA PRO A 10 -6.20 -27.05 -13.09
C PRO A 10 -6.17 -26.71 -14.59
N ASP A 11 -7.21 -26.04 -15.11
CA ASP A 11 -7.34 -25.70 -16.53
C ASP A 11 -6.75 -24.31 -16.88
N LEU A 12 -6.29 -23.56 -15.88
CA LEU A 12 -5.70 -22.25 -16.06
C LEU A 12 -4.18 -22.36 -16.20
N ASP A 13 -3.62 -21.77 -17.26
CA ASP A 13 -2.18 -21.58 -17.37
C ASP A 13 -1.77 -20.34 -16.57
N TYR A 14 -1.05 -20.56 -15.46
CA TYR A 14 -0.57 -19.50 -14.57
C TYR A 14 0.74 -18.88 -15.06
N ASN A 15 1.35 -19.44 -16.11
CA ASN A 15 2.64 -19.01 -16.63
C ASN A 15 2.46 -18.38 -18.01
N VAL A 16 3.07 -17.21 -18.21
CA VAL A 16 3.12 -16.55 -19.51
C VAL A 16 4.58 -16.46 -19.94
N THR A 17 4.89 -16.94 -21.15
CA THR A 17 6.25 -16.89 -21.70
C THR A 17 6.39 -15.75 -22.70
N GLY A 18 7.34 -14.85 -22.48
CA GLY A 18 7.79 -13.85 -23.46
C GLY A 18 9.20 -14.15 -23.94
N TRP A 19 9.48 -13.93 -25.23
CA TRP A 19 10.83 -14.13 -25.81
C TRP A 19 11.51 -12.80 -26.10
N LEU A 20 12.66 -12.58 -25.45
CA LEU A 20 13.60 -11.53 -25.87
C LEU A 20 14.30 -11.97 -27.17
N THR A 21 13.84 -11.42 -28.29
CA THR A 21 14.24 -11.89 -29.63
C THR A 21 15.42 -11.09 -30.17
N TYR A 22 16.53 -11.77 -30.48
CA TYR A 22 17.72 -11.17 -31.12
C TYR A 22 17.73 -11.36 -32.64
N ASP A 23 17.13 -12.45 -33.12
CA ASP A 23 16.96 -12.77 -34.55
C ASP A 23 15.55 -13.32 -34.79
N GLU A 24 14.75 -12.60 -35.56
CA GLU A 24 13.36 -12.94 -35.87
C GLU A 24 13.22 -14.20 -36.75
N LYS A 25 14.31 -14.64 -37.39
CA LYS A 25 14.32 -15.85 -38.22
C LYS A 25 14.64 -17.11 -37.42
N ALA A 26 15.14 -16.98 -36.20
CA ALA A 26 15.43 -18.11 -35.33
C ALA A 26 14.12 -18.65 -34.72
N ALA A 27 14.08 -19.96 -34.47
CA ALA A 27 12.97 -20.55 -33.74
C ALA A 27 13.00 -20.11 -32.26
N PHE A 28 11.84 -19.93 -31.65
CA PHE A 28 11.75 -19.61 -30.24
C PHE A 28 12.17 -20.82 -29.38
N PRO A 29 13.06 -20.63 -28.39
CA PRO A 29 13.40 -21.70 -27.46
C PRO A 29 12.18 -22.08 -26.61
N PRO A 30 12.14 -23.32 -26.07
CA PRO A 30 11.15 -23.69 -25.06
C PRO A 30 11.17 -22.71 -23.87
N ALA A 31 10.01 -22.56 -23.21
CA ALA A 31 9.92 -21.77 -21.99
C ALA A 31 10.93 -22.25 -20.95
N ALA A 32 11.64 -21.32 -20.32
CA ALA A 32 12.51 -21.65 -19.22
C ALA A 32 11.67 -22.14 -18.04
N LEU A 33 12.03 -23.29 -17.49
CA LEU A 33 11.43 -23.79 -16.26
C LEU A 33 12.18 -23.18 -15.08
N LEU A 34 11.44 -22.62 -14.13
CA LEU A 34 11.98 -22.15 -12.85
C LEU A 34 11.70 -23.22 -11.80
N ASP A 35 12.71 -23.54 -10.99
CA ASP A 35 12.58 -24.54 -9.92
C ASP A 35 11.81 -23.98 -8.71
N ASP A 36 11.92 -22.67 -8.47
CA ASP A 36 11.18 -21.91 -7.45
C ASP A 36 10.97 -20.44 -7.86
N PHE A 37 10.18 -19.72 -7.07
CA PHE A 37 10.02 -18.27 -7.13
C PHE A 37 10.57 -17.60 -5.86
N ASP A 38 11.44 -18.29 -5.10
CA ASP A 38 11.90 -17.84 -3.79
C ASP A 38 13.06 -16.82 -3.92
N ASN A 39 13.61 -16.67 -5.13
CA ASN A 39 14.65 -15.70 -5.47
C ASN A 39 14.11 -14.31 -5.85
N GLU A 40 12.93 -13.94 -5.35
CA GLU A 40 12.39 -12.59 -5.48
C GLU A 40 13.32 -11.57 -4.80
N TYR A 41 13.55 -10.43 -5.46
CA TYR A 41 14.36 -9.38 -4.89
C TYR A 41 13.51 -8.54 -3.93
N ASP A 42 13.94 -8.45 -2.67
CA ASP A 42 13.26 -7.63 -1.68
C ASP A 42 13.56 -6.14 -1.91
N ASP A 43 12.57 -5.44 -2.45
CA ASP A 43 12.62 -4.01 -2.76
C ASP A 43 12.74 -3.13 -1.52
N PHE A 44 12.34 -3.61 -0.34
CA PHE A 44 12.54 -2.88 0.93
C PHE A 44 14.03 -2.71 1.26
N THR A 45 14.91 -3.53 0.68
CA THR A 45 16.36 -3.44 0.87
C THR A 45 17.05 -2.46 -0.09
N LEU A 46 16.29 -1.83 -1.00
CA LEU A 46 16.83 -0.82 -1.90
C LEU A 46 17.26 0.43 -1.12
N ALA A 47 18.37 1.03 -1.55
CA ALA A 47 18.81 2.32 -1.04
C ALA A 47 18.70 3.36 -2.16
N PRO A 48 17.95 4.47 -1.95
CA PRO A 48 17.91 5.57 -2.90
C PRO A 48 19.31 6.14 -3.18
N TYR A 49 19.56 6.52 -4.43
CA TYR A 49 20.86 7.03 -4.84
C TYR A 49 21.23 8.37 -4.17
N ASP A 50 20.24 9.25 -3.99
CA ASP A 50 20.38 10.56 -3.35
C ASP A 50 20.46 10.47 -1.81
N LYS A 51 20.12 9.30 -1.24
CA LYS A 51 20.23 9.00 0.19
C LYS A 51 19.49 10.03 1.05
N GLN A 52 18.28 10.38 0.65
CA GLN A 52 17.44 11.26 1.44
C GLN A 52 17.32 10.71 2.86
N GLU A 53 17.66 11.53 3.84
CA GLU A 53 17.59 11.14 5.25
C GLU A 53 16.12 10.89 5.65
N LEU A 54 15.92 9.93 6.56
CA LEU A 54 14.63 9.66 7.18
C LEU A 54 14.05 10.95 7.77
N TYR A 55 12.78 11.23 7.43
CA TYR A 55 12.03 12.26 8.13
C TYR A 55 11.68 11.78 9.54
N THR A 56 12.12 12.55 10.54
CA THR A 56 11.92 12.30 11.97
C THR A 56 10.78 13.17 12.53
N ASN A 57 10.23 12.79 13.68
CA ASN A 57 9.23 13.54 14.44
C ASN A 57 7.97 13.84 13.60
N PRO A 58 7.15 12.82 13.28
CA PRO A 58 5.92 13.04 12.52
C PRO A 58 4.99 14.02 13.24
N ASP A 59 4.50 15.02 12.49
CA ASP A 59 3.52 15.99 12.97
C ASP A 59 2.12 15.36 13.09
N GLN A 60 1.84 14.37 12.23
CA GLN A 60 0.60 13.59 12.25
C GLN A 60 0.89 12.12 11.91
N SER A 61 0.41 11.21 12.77
CA SER A 61 0.37 9.77 12.52
C SER A 61 -1.06 9.33 12.17
N ILE A 62 -1.20 8.61 11.07
CA ILE A 62 -2.46 8.06 10.57
C ILE A 62 -2.38 6.55 10.63
N ALA A 63 -3.10 5.94 11.57
CA ALA A 63 -3.21 4.49 11.68
C ALA A 63 -4.44 3.99 10.89
N LEU A 64 -4.21 3.02 10.02
CA LEU A 64 -5.20 2.43 9.14
C LEU A 64 -5.24 0.91 9.34
N GLU A 65 -6.40 0.39 9.70
CA GLU A 65 -6.66 -1.05 9.80
C GLU A 65 -7.35 -1.55 8.54
N VAL A 66 -6.70 -2.43 7.80
CA VAL A 66 -7.23 -3.07 6.59
C VAL A 66 -8.00 -4.30 7.01
N VAL A 67 -9.28 -4.40 6.62
CA VAL A 67 -10.07 -5.61 6.83
C VAL A 67 -11.09 -5.78 5.71
N MET A 68 -11.43 -7.03 5.42
CA MET A 68 -12.46 -7.42 4.45
C MET A 68 -13.64 -7.98 5.21
N ASP A 69 -14.83 -7.41 5.00
CA ASP A 69 -16.05 -7.85 5.70
C ASP A 69 -17.30 -7.63 4.84
N ASN A 70 -18.42 -8.25 5.23
CA ASN A 70 -19.69 -8.15 4.53
C ASN A 70 -20.58 -7.08 5.13
N LEU A 71 -21.32 -6.36 4.27
CA LEU A 71 -22.38 -5.44 4.70
C LEU A 71 -23.77 -6.09 4.57
N ASP A 72 -24.81 -5.37 4.99
CA ASP A 72 -26.22 -5.83 5.01
C ASP A 72 -26.79 -6.23 3.64
N ASP A 73 -26.15 -5.79 2.55
CA ASP A 73 -26.49 -6.21 1.18
C ASP A 73 -25.94 -7.60 0.82
N GLY A 74 -25.14 -8.19 1.70
CA GLY A 74 -24.50 -9.49 1.55
C GLY A 74 -23.24 -9.48 0.68
N ALA A 75 -22.79 -8.32 0.20
CA ALA A 75 -21.55 -8.19 -0.55
C ALA A 75 -20.34 -7.98 0.37
N ASN A 76 -19.17 -8.44 -0.09
CA ASN A 76 -17.90 -8.24 0.60
C ASN A 76 -17.26 -6.90 0.19
N TYR A 77 -16.77 -6.16 1.17
CA TYR A 77 -16.14 -4.87 1.02
C TYR A 77 -14.78 -4.86 1.73
N ALA A 78 -13.86 -4.05 1.22
CA ALA A 78 -12.63 -3.70 1.93
C ALA A 78 -12.82 -2.40 2.72
N PHE A 79 -12.21 -2.33 3.89
CA PHE A 79 -12.33 -1.23 4.83
C PHE A 79 -10.97 -0.71 5.27
N PHE A 80 -10.94 0.58 5.54
CA PHE A 80 -9.99 1.19 6.46
C PHE A 80 -10.75 1.69 7.68
N ASN A 81 -10.38 1.26 8.90
CA ASN A 81 -10.99 1.74 10.16
C ASN A 81 -12.53 1.71 10.14
N ASN A 82 -13.13 0.60 9.68
CA ASN A 82 -14.58 0.43 9.54
C ASN A 82 -15.27 1.38 8.51
N ILE A 83 -14.50 2.02 7.63
CA ILE A 83 -15.00 2.81 6.50
C ILE A 83 -14.62 2.15 5.18
N THR A 84 -15.63 1.77 4.38
CA THR A 84 -15.43 1.40 2.98
C THR A 84 -15.61 2.64 2.11
N TYR A 85 -14.65 2.91 1.21
CA TYR A 85 -14.64 4.14 0.44
C TYR A 85 -15.90 4.24 -0.45
N THR A 86 -16.66 5.31 -0.25
CA THR A 86 -17.78 5.68 -1.11
C THR A 86 -17.49 7.01 -1.76
N SER A 87 -17.54 7.04 -3.10
CA SER A 87 -17.26 8.27 -3.84
C SER A 87 -18.22 9.40 -3.45
N PRO A 88 -17.72 10.60 -3.11
CA PRO A 88 -18.57 11.72 -2.79
C PRO A 88 -19.34 12.20 -4.03
N LYS A 89 -20.51 12.82 -3.83
CA LYS A 89 -21.32 13.37 -4.94
C LYS A 89 -20.63 14.49 -5.70
N VAL A 90 -19.77 15.26 -5.00
CA VAL A 90 -18.95 16.31 -5.57
C VAL A 90 -17.49 15.89 -5.40
N PRO A 91 -16.67 15.83 -6.47
CA PRO A 91 -15.25 15.52 -6.36
C PRO A 91 -14.53 16.41 -5.34
N THR A 92 -13.65 15.81 -4.54
CA THR A 92 -12.90 16.48 -3.46
C THR A 92 -12.22 17.77 -3.93
N LEU A 93 -11.64 17.77 -5.14
CA LEU A 93 -11.01 18.94 -5.74
C LEU A 93 -12.00 20.10 -5.96
N TYR A 94 -13.23 19.84 -6.37
CA TYR A 94 -14.24 20.90 -6.54
C TYR A 94 -14.78 21.39 -5.20
N THR A 95 -14.89 20.50 -4.21
CA THR A 95 -15.26 20.87 -2.84
C THR A 95 -14.22 21.82 -2.25
N VAL A 96 -12.92 21.51 -2.29
CA VAL A 96 -11.88 22.40 -1.74
C VAL A 96 -11.84 23.75 -2.44
N LEU A 97 -12.02 23.79 -3.77
CA LEU A 97 -12.03 25.04 -4.55
C LEU A 97 -13.22 25.95 -4.26
N SER A 98 -14.30 25.43 -3.65
CA SER A 98 -15.53 26.16 -3.35
C SER A 98 -15.86 26.30 -1.86
N ALA A 99 -15.13 25.61 -0.98
CA ALA A 99 -15.36 25.57 0.46
C ALA A 99 -14.94 26.85 1.21
N GLY A 100 -14.09 27.69 0.61
CA GLY A 100 -13.55 28.90 1.23
C GLY A 100 -12.82 28.58 2.54
N GLU A 101 -13.16 29.28 3.62
CA GLU A 101 -12.54 29.13 4.93
C GLU A 101 -12.77 27.73 5.57
N HIS A 102 -13.71 26.95 5.04
CA HIS A 102 -14.00 25.60 5.55
C HIS A 102 -13.13 24.50 4.93
N ALA A 103 -12.26 24.83 3.98
CA ALA A 103 -11.40 23.87 3.27
C ALA A 103 -10.51 23.02 4.19
N THR A 104 -10.24 23.46 5.42
CA THR A 104 -9.43 22.68 6.37
C THR A 104 -10.27 21.77 7.27
N ASN A 105 -11.60 21.80 7.17
CA ASN A 105 -12.48 20.93 7.96
C ASN A 105 -12.73 19.61 7.22
N PRO A 106 -12.17 18.46 7.66
CA PRO A 106 -12.33 17.19 6.97
C PRO A 106 -13.79 16.76 6.76
N ALA A 107 -14.70 17.18 7.65
CA ALA A 107 -16.12 16.79 7.60
C ALA A 107 -16.83 17.23 6.30
N ILE A 108 -16.37 18.30 5.64
CA ILE A 108 -17.00 18.77 4.40
C ILE A 108 -16.76 17.86 3.20
N TYR A 109 -15.73 17.01 3.27
CA TYR A 109 -15.37 16.07 2.20
C TYR A 109 -16.18 14.77 2.28
N GLY A 110 -16.86 14.53 3.39
CA GLY A 110 -17.78 13.41 3.61
C GLY A 110 -17.11 12.24 4.32
N GLU A 111 -17.77 11.72 5.36
CA GLU A 111 -17.29 10.65 6.24
C GLU A 111 -16.80 9.42 5.47
N TYR A 112 -17.62 8.88 4.56
CA TYR A 112 -17.29 7.67 3.80
C TYR A 112 -16.29 7.87 2.66
N SER A 113 -15.81 9.11 2.42
CA SER A 113 -14.63 9.33 1.58
C SER A 113 -13.32 9.16 2.35
N HIS A 114 -13.40 8.94 3.67
CA HIS A 114 -12.32 8.79 4.62
C HIS A 114 -11.23 9.89 4.52
N PRO A 115 -11.60 11.18 4.64
CA PRO A 115 -10.69 12.28 4.36
C PRO A 115 -9.73 12.57 5.52
N PHE A 116 -8.46 12.75 5.19
CA PHE A 116 -7.46 13.35 6.08
C PHE A 116 -7.00 14.67 5.46
N VAL A 117 -6.96 15.73 6.25
CA VAL A 117 -6.44 17.05 5.83
C VAL A 117 -5.07 17.21 6.45
N LEU A 118 -4.05 17.39 5.61
CA LEU A 118 -2.65 17.50 6.00
C LEU A 118 -2.22 18.96 5.85
N ALA A 119 -1.47 19.50 6.81
CA ALA A 119 -0.98 20.86 6.68
C ALA A 119 0.26 20.93 5.81
N LYS A 120 0.59 22.16 5.42
CA LYS A 120 1.76 22.43 4.59
C LYS A 120 3.04 22.13 5.36
N ASP A 121 3.93 21.37 4.71
CA ASP A 121 5.26 21.01 5.20
C ASP A 121 5.26 20.15 6.49
N GLU A 122 4.15 19.47 6.80
CA GLU A 122 4.09 18.48 7.89
C GLU A 122 4.71 17.14 7.48
N VAL A 123 5.41 16.49 8.41
CA VAL A 123 5.87 15.11 8.29
C VAL A 123 4.71 14.19 8.67
N ILE A 124 4.27 13.36 7.73
CA ILE A 124 3.12 12.47 7.92
C ILE A 124 3.60 11.03 7.98
N GLU A 125 3.23 10.35 9.06
CA GLU A 125 3.42 8.92 9.23
C GLU A 125 2.11 8.19 8.91
N ILE A 126 2.18 7.16 8.07
CA ILE A 126 1.03 6.28 7.79
C ILE A 126 1.39 4.89 8.26
N ILE A 127 0.62 4.38 9.22
CA ILE A 127 0.76 3.03 9.76
C ILE A 127 -0.38 2.20 9.18
N ILE A 128 -0.03 1.14 8.45
CA ILE A 128 -1.01 0.23 7.86
C ILE A 128 -0.92 -1.12 8.58
N ASN A 129 -1.95 -1.44 9.35
CA ASN A 129 -2.12 -2.75 9.99
C ASN A 129 -3.01 -3.62 9.10
N ASN A 130 -2.45 -4.68 8.55
CA ASN A 130 -3.18 -5.58 7.67
C ASN A 130 -3.86 -6.71 8.47
N ASN A 131 -5.18 -6.63 8.66
CA ASN A 131 -5.99 -7.67 9.32
C ASN A 131 -6.65 -8.61 8.31
N ASP A 132 -6.13 -8.65 7.09
CA ASP A 132 -6.53 -9.58 6.04
C ASP A 132 -5.33 -10.46 5.68
N PRO A 133 -5.52 -11.79 5.49
CA PRO A 133 -4.42 -12.70 5.12
C PRO A 133 -3.85 -12.45 3.71
N GLY A 134 -4.53 -11.63 2.88
CA GLY A 134 -4.05 -11.23 1.57
C GLY A 134 -2.89 -10.24 1.63
N LYS A 135 -2.09 -10.20 0.56
CA LYS A 135 -1.04 -9.19 0.36
C LYS A 135 -1.59 -8.01 -0.44
N HIS A 136 -1.45 -6.79 0.07
CA HIS A 136 -2.03 -5.58 -0.52
C HIS A 136 -0.95 -4.57 -0.95
N PRO A 137 -0.79 -4.31 -2.26
CA PRO A 137 0.12 -3.28 -2.74
C PRO A 137 -0.54 -1.89 -2.64
N PHE A 138 -0.33 -1.20 -1.51
CA PHE A 138 -0.83 0.16 -1.33
C PHE A 138 -0.05 1.17 -2.18
N HIS A 139 -0.77 2.16 -2.70
CA HIS A 139 -0.21 3.23 -3.52
C HIS A 139 -0.68 4.60 -3.03
N LEU A 140 0.23 5.56 -2.97
CA LEU A 140 -0.02 6.94 -2.57
C LEU A 140 0.17 7.88 -3.76
N HIS A 141 -0.87 8.64 -4.10
CA HIS A 141 -0.82 9.62 -5.18
C HIS A 141 -0.04 10.87 -4.74
N GLY A 142 0.69 11.49 -5.67
CA GLY A 142 1.35 12.79 -5.47
C GLY A 142 2.69 12.75 -4.71
N HIS A 143 3.07 11.60 -4.16
CA HIS A 143 4.27 11.43 -3.36
C HIS A 143 5.00 10.13 -3.70
N ALA A 144 6.33 10.16 -3.62
CA ALA A 144 7.12 8.97 -3.30
C ALA A 144 7.36 9.03 -1.78
N PHE A 145 6.99 7.96 -1.06
CA PHE A 145 7.09 7.89 0.40
C PHE A 145 8.35 7.14 0.82
N GLN A 146 8.81 7.38 2.05
CA GLN A 146 9.86 6.61 2.69
C GLN A 146 9.26 5.33 3.27
N ALA A 147 9.67 4.16 2.77
CA ALA A 147 9.28 2.87 3.33
C ALA A 147 10.21 2.53 4.50
N VAL A 148 9.76 2.80 5.72
CA VAL A 148 10.63 2.75 6.91
C VAL A 148 10.54 1.45 7.69
N TRP A 149 9.41 0.75 7.58
CA TRP A 149 9.15 -0.51 8.26
C TRP A 149 8.22 -1.37 7.43
N ARG A 150 8.51 -2.68 7.37
CA ARG A 150 7.61 -3.69 6.83
C ARG A 150 7.74 -4.94 7.70
N ALA A 151 6.64 -5.32 8.34
CA ALA A 151 6.58 -6.46 9.23
C ALA A 151 6.70 -7.79 8.46
N ASP A 152 7.19 -8.82 9.16
CA ASP A 152 7.08 -10.20 8.71
C ASP A 152 5.60 -10.66 8.76
N GLU A 153 5.31 -11.76 8.07
CA GLU A 153 3.97 -12.37 8.09
C GLU A 153 3.59 -12.77 9.53
N GLU A 154 2.38 -12.43 9.95
CA GLU A 154 1.83 -12.71 11.30
C GLU A 154 2.59 -12.05 12.48
N GLU A 155 3.42 -11.02 12.26
CA GLU A 155 4.12 -10.31 13.34
C GLU A 155 3.17 -9.46 14.23
N GLY A 156 1.94 -9.23 13.76
CA GLY A 156 0.90 -8.49 14.48
C GLY A 156 0.91 -7.00 14.17
N TYR A 157 0.30 -6.22 15.05
CA TYR A 157 0.11 -4.78 14.81
C TYR A 157 1.43 -4.04 15.02
N PHE A 158 1.60 -2.93 14.30
CA PHE A 158 2.66 -2.01 14.61
C PHE A 158 2.43 -1.39 16.00
N ASN A 159 3.24 -1.81 16.98
CA ASN A 159 3.19 -1.31 18.34
C ASN A 159 4.35 -0.34 18.58
N THR A 160 4.06 0.95 18.71
CA THR A 160 5.07 2.00 18.98
C THR A 160 5.80 1.84 20.32
N THR A 161 5.33 0.94 21.18
CA THR A 161 5.93 0.59 22.48
C THR A 161 6.74 -0.72 22.47
N GLU A 162 6.63 -1.57 21.44
CA GLU A 162 7.27 -2.91 21.41
C GLU A 162 8.04 -3.21 20.10
N ASN A 163 7.65 -2.61 18.97
CA ASN A 163 8.34 -2.68 17.66
C ASN A 163 9.25 -1.45 17.52
N PRO A 164 10.29 -1.42 16.67
CA PRO A 164 11.48 -0.57 16.86
C PRO A 164 11.14 0.81 17.38
N THR A 165 11.42 0.97 18.67
CA THR A 165 10.80 1.97 19.56
C THR A 165 11.54 3.29 19.52
N THR A 166 12.54 3.41 18.64
CA THR A 166 13.28 4.64 18.42
C THR A 166 13.59 4.80 16.94
N GLU A 167 13.55 6.04 16.44
CA GLU A 167 13.98 6.40 15.08
C GLU A 167 15.38 5.85 14.72
N SER A 168 16.20 5.53 15.73
CA SER A 168 17.52 4.93 15.56
C SER A 168 17.53 3.48 15.03
N GLU A 169 16.38 2.79 15.09
CA GLU A 169 16.21 1.42 14.60
C GLU A 169 15.57 1.39 13.20
N LEU A 170 15.09 2.54 12.71
CA LEU A 170 14.62 2.70 11.34
C LEU A 170 15.82 2.89 10.39
N PRO A 171 15.69 2.53 9.10
CA PRO A 171 16.69 2.87 8.09
C PRO A 171 16.95 4.38 8.09
N ALA A 172 18.22 4.78 8.15
CA ALA A 172 18.59 6.20 8.15
C ALA A 172 18.32 6.89 6.80
N THR A 173 18.34 6.10 5.70
CA THR A 173 18.08 6.56 4.33
C THR A 173 17.18 5.54 3.61
N PRO A 174 15.89 5.47 3.98
CA PRO A 174 14.89 4.58 3.39
C PRO A 174 14.54 4.98 1.95
#